data_AF-A0A2E6UQT7-F1
#
_entry.id   AF-A0A2E6UQT7-F1
#
_cell.length_a   1.000
_cell.length_b   1.000
_cell.length_c   1.000
_cell.angle_alpha   90.00
_cell.angle_beta   90.00
_cell.angle_gamma   90.00
#
_symmetry.space_group_name_H-M   'P 1'
#
loop_
_entity.id
_entity.type
_entity.pdbx_description
1 polymer ?
#
loop_
_entity_poly.entity_id
_entity_poly.type
_entity_poly.pdbx_seq_one_letter_code
_entity_poly.pdbx_strand_id
1 'polypeptide(L)' 'MKKILSLSSKTKKRVLVLTESPDGDVDWIDAAELAESVGITYEQYPAWLNSMHELGAVAISDRMAH' A
#
# COMPACT_ATOMS: atom_id res chain seq x y z
N MET A 1 -16.30 -18.77 3.55
CA MET A 1 -15.06 -19.10 2.81
C MET A 1 -14.08 -17.95 2.96
N LYS A 2 -13.36 -17.86 4.09
CA LYS A 2 -12.25 -16.91 4.23
C LYS A 2 -11.02 -17.64 3.70
N LYS A 3 -10.76 -17.49 2.39
CA LYS A 3 -9.56 -18.04 1.76
C LYS A 3 -8.42 -17.14 2.20
N ILE A 4 -7.83 -17.54 3.31
CA ILE A 4 -6.62 -16.97 3.88
C ILE A 4 -5.61 -16.95 2.74
N LEU A 5 -5.25 -15.74 2.27
CA LEU A 5 -4.22 -15.47 1.29
C LEU A 5 -2.85 -15.79 1.91
N SER A 6 -2.67 -17.06 2.28
CA SER A 6 -1.40 -17.61 2.70
C SER A 6 -0.60 -17.95 1.44
N LEU A 7 0.50 -17.22 1.31
CA LEU A 7 1.68 -17.52 0.50
C LEU A 7 1.49 -17.54 -1.01
N SER A 8 1.65 -16.36 -1.61
CA SER A 8 2.61 -16.27 -2.71
C SER A 8 3.83 -15.49 -2.22
N SER A 9 4.77 -16.21 -1.60
CA SER A 9 6.15 -15.77 -1.37
C SER A 9 6.90 -15.73 -2.70
N LYS A 10 6.53 -14.77 -3.54
CA LYS A 10 7.31 -14.35 -4.69
C LYS A 10 7.40 -12.85 -4.57
N THR A 11 8.51 -12.37 -4.04
CA THR A 11 8.94 -10.97 -3.84
C THR A 11 8.16 -9.95 -4.68
N LYS A 12 6.92 -9.67 -4.31
CA LYS A 12 6.06 -8.70 -4.98
C LYS A 12 6.20 -7.48 -4.10
N LYS A 13 6.89 -6.45 -4.59
CA LYS A 13 7.12 -5.20 -3.88
C LYS A 13 5.80 -4.77 -3.24
N ARG A 14 5.69 -4.94 -1.91
CA ARG A 14 4.54 -4.45 -1.16
C ARG A 14 4.88 -3.02 -0.81
N VAL A 15 4.03 -2.11 -1.24
CA VAL A 15 4.20 -0.70 -0.96
C VAL A 15 3.39 -0.42 0.28
N LEU A 16 4.07 -0.01 1.35
CA LEU A 16 3.44 0.32 2.62
C LEU A 16 3.20 1.82 2.68
N VAL A 17 2.02 2.19 3.17
CA VAL A 17 1.62 3.58 3.41
C VAL A 17 1.58 3.78 4.91
N LEU A 18 2.22 4.85 5.36
CA LEU A 18 2.09 5.31 6.73
C LEU A 18 0.81 6.13 6.82
N THR A 19 -0.15 5.70 7.63
CA THR A 19 -1.39 6.45 7.87
C THR A 19 -1.49 6.83 9.32
N GLU A 20 -1.78 8.10 9.58
CA GLU A 20 -2.11 8.58 10.92
C GLU A 20 -3.63 8.58 11.08
N SER A 21 -4.10 7.88 12.10
CA SER A 21 -5.50 7.85 12.51
C SER A 21 -5.90 9.19 13.14
N PRO A 22 -7.20 9.54 13.18
CA PRO A 22 -7.65 10.77 13.85
C PRO A 22 -7.30 10.82 15.35
N ASP A 23 -7.05 9.66 15.97
CA ASP A 23 -6.55 9.51 17.35
C ASP A 23 -5.02 9.71 17.48
N GLY A 24 -4.30 9.98 16.39
CA GLY A 24 -2.85 10.15 16.34
C GLY A 24 -2.06 8.83 16.26
N ASP A 25 -2.75 7.70 16.09
CA ASP A 25 -2.12 6.39 15.97
C ASP A 25 -1.57 6.17 14.56
N VAL A 26 -0.30 5.80 14.46
CA VAL A 26 0.40 5.66 13.19
C VAL A 26 0.47 4.19 12.81
N ASP A 27 -0.25 3.80 11.76
CA ASP A 27 -0.32 2.43 11.26
C ASP A 27 0.27 2.28 9.86
N TRP A 28 0.71 1.06 9.52
CA TRP A 28 1.24 0.71 8.21
C TRP A 28 0.25 -0.14 7.46
N ILE A 29 -0.34 0.43 6.41
CA ILE A 29 -1.31 -0.28 5.56
C ILE A 29 -0.73 -0.56 4.18
N ASP A 30 -1.21 -1.61 3.51
CA ASP A 30 -0.83 -1.87 2.13
C ASP A 30 -1.44 -0.80 1.20
N ALA A 31 -0.64 -0.24 0.30
CA ALA A 31 -1.08 0.79 -0.63
C ALA A 31 -2.19 0.30 -1.56
N ALA A 32 -2.23 -1.00 -1.89
CA ALA A 32 -3.31 -1.58 -2.67
C ALA A 32 -4.61 -1.61 -1.87
N GLU A 33 -4.54 -1.96 -0.57
CA GLU A 33 -5.73 -1.93 0.31
C GLU A 33 -6.27 -0.50 0.46
N LEU A 34 -5.38 0.49 0.59
CA LEU A 34 -5.78 1.90 0.62
C LEU A 34 -6.43 2.34 -0.70
N ALA A 35 -5.82 1.99 -1.84
CA ALA A 35 -6.34 2.29 -3.17
C ALA A 35 -7.74 1.67 -3.38
N GLU A 36 -7.93 0.40 -2.99
CA GLU A 36 -9.23 -0.25 -3.06
C GLU A 36 -10.26 0.45 -2.15
N SER A 37 -9.85 0.87 -0.95
CA SER A 37 -10.71 1.59 0.00
C SER A 37 -11.22 2.93 -0.54
N VAL A 38 -10.38 3.66 -1.29
CA VAL A 38 -10.77 4.93 -1.94
C VAL A 38 -11.36 4.75 -3.33
N GLY A 39 -11.64 3.50 -3.76
CA GLY A 39 -12.29 3.19 -5.04
C GLY A 39 -11.39 3.33 -6.26
N ILE A 40 -10.07 3.28 -6.07
CA ILE A 40 -9.09 3.31 -7.17
C ILE A 40 -9.03 1.94 -7.81
N THR A 41 -9.23 1.91 -9.12
CA THR A 41 -9.17 0.67 -9.90
C THR A 41 -7.72 0.24 -10.17
N TYR A 42 -7.52 -1.04 -10.51
CA TYR A 42 -6.20 -1.58 -10.84
C TYR A 42 -5.50 -0.81 -11.98
N GLU A 43 -6.26 -0.28 -12.95
CA GLU A 43 -5.71 0.50 -14.07
C GLU A 43 -5.21 1.89 -13.62
N GLN A 44 -5.84 2.47 -12.60
CA GLN A 44 -5.49 3.77 -12.05
C GLN A 44 -4.42 3.68 -10.95
N TYR A 45 -4.25 2.50 -10.35
CA TYR A 45 -3.33 2.24 -9.26
C TYR A 45 -1.90 2.76 -9.50
N PRO A 46 -1.26 2.56 -10.68
CA PRO A 46 0.10 3.04 -10.89
C PRO A 46 0.21 4.57 -10.87
N ALA A 47 -0.76 5.27 -11.47
CA ALA A 47 -0.78 6.73 -11.48
C ALA A 47 -1.09 7.30 -10.10
N TRP A 48 -2.08 6.73 -9.41
CA TRP A 48 -2.43 7.09 -8.04
C TRP A 48 -1.24 6.91 -7.09
N LEU A 49 -0.55 5.77 -7.16
CA LEU A 49 0.59 5.49 -6.30
C LEU A 49 1.74 6.48 -6.53
N ASN A 50 2.02 6.83 -7.78
CA ASN A 50 3.03 7.84 -8.10
C ASN A 50 2.67 9.19 -7.50
N SER A 51 1.42 9.64 -7.67
CA SER A 51 0.95 10.90 -7.09
C SER A 51 1.03 10.91 -5.56
N MET A 52 0.65 9.82 -4.90
CA MET A 52 0.74 9.73 -3.43
C MET A 52 2.18 9.72 -2.92
N HIS A 53 3.11 9.13 -3.68
CA HIS A 53 4.54 9.19 -3.39
C HIS A 53 5.10 10.61 -3.60
N GLU A 54 4.73 11.29 -4.69
CA GLU A 54 5.14 12.68 -4.96
C GLU A 54 4.62 13.66 -3.90
N LEU A 55 3.41 13.41 -3.37
CA LEU A 55 2.82 14.18 -2.28
C LEU A 55 3.45 13.86 -0.91
N GLY A 56 4.34 12.87 -0.83
CA GLY A 56 4.93 12.40 0.44
C GLY A 56 3.95 11.67 1.35
N ALA A 57 2.75 11.34 0.85
CA ALA A 57 1.72 10.62 1.60
C ALA A 57 2.02 9.11 1.68
N VAL A 58 2.87 8.58 0.78
CA VAL A 58 3.28 7.17 0.75
C VAL A 58 4.79 7.08 0.69
N ALA A 59 5.40 6.33 1.61
CA ALA A 59 6.81 5.99 1.56
C ALA A 59 7.00 4.66 0.81
N ILE A 60 7.48 4.72 -0.43
CA ILE A 60 7.79 3.50 -1.18
C ILE A 60 9.15 2.97 -0.70
N SER A 61 9.14 2.12 0.32
CA SER A 61 10.32 1.33 0.68
C SER A 61 10.35 0.05 -0.15
N ASP A 62 11.23 0.03 -1.15
CA ASP A 62 11.60 -1.23 -1.79
C ASP A 62 12.36 -2.06 -0.76
N ARG A 63 11.77 -3.16 -0.27
CA ARG A 63 12.55 -4.15 0.49
C ARG A 63 13.49 -4.86 -0.49
N MET A 64 14.56 -4.19 -0.90
CA MET A 64 15.76 -4.84 -1.37
C MET A 64 16.30 -5.61 -0.17
N ALA A 65 16.01 -6.92 -0.13
CA ALA A 65 16.69 -7.83 0.78
C ALA A 65 18.19 -7.73 0.45
N HIS A 66 18.95 -7.11 1.35
CA HIS A 66 20.40 -7.22 1.38
C HIS A 66 20.77 -8.41 2.27
#